data_AF-A0AA40E3A6-F1
#
_entry.id   AF-A0AA40E3A6-F1
#
_cell.length_a   1.000
_cell.length_b   1.000
_cell.length_c   1.000
_cell.angle_alpha   90.00
_cell.angle_beta   90.00
_cell.angle_gamma   90.00
#
_symmetry.space_group_name_H-M   'P 1'
#
loop_
_entity.id
_entity.type
_entity.pdbx_description
1 polymer ?
#
loop_
_entity_poly.entity_id
_entity_poly.type
_entity_poly.pdbx_seq_one_letter_code
_entity_poly.pdbx_strand_id
1 'polypeptide(L)'
;MQSKALILFLAGLVAVASGAAAPTEEPDIVEESTGPLNARQADITWQATGGCKTDWANRCNAACRGEASQRGYSCASIKSRIWRQSCVFGWSVCDCTCVR
;
A
#
# COMPACT_ATOMS: atom_id res chain seq x y z
N MET A 1 -39.01 43.43 10.52
CA MET A 1 -38.03 43.63 11.61
C MET A 1 -37.63 42.23 12.08
N GLN A 2 -36.55 41.64 11.55
CA GLN A 2 -35.17 41.66 12.07
C GLN A 2 -35.03 41.38 13.57
N SER A 3 -34.55 40.17 13.87
CA SER A 3 -33.61 39.84 14.95
C SER A 3 -33.03 38.46 14.60
N LYS A 4 -31.97 38.36 13.77
CA LYS A 4 -30.56 38.37 14.19
C LYS A 4 -30.38 37.79 15.60
N ALA A 5 -29.90 36.55 15.67
CA ALA A 5 -28.60 36.21 16.27
C ALA A 5 -28.50 34.71 16.59
N LEU A 6 -27.44 34.11 16.05
CA LEU A 6 -26.55 33.20 16.79
C LEU A 6 -27.19 32.05 17.57
N ILE A 7 -27.35 30.90 16.92
CA ILE A 7 -26.87 29.63 17.48
C ILE A 7 -26.17 28.86 16.36
N LEU A 8 -24.98 29.36 16.01
CA LEU A 8 -23.86 28.52 15.60
C LEU A 8 -23.49 27.68 16.82
N PHE A 9 -23.93 26.43 16.90
CA PHE A 9 -23.29 25.44 17.76
C PHE A 9 -23.46 24.03 17.19
N LEU A 10 -22.35 23.49 16.69
CA LEU A 10 -21.94 22.09 16.86
C LEU A 10 -22.82 21.02 16.20
N ALA A 11 -22.73 20.91 14.86
CA ALA A 11 -22.64 19.59 14.23
C ALA A 11 -21.14 19.34 14.05
N GLY A 12 -20.47 18.65 14.97
CA GLY A 12 -20.64 17.22 15.19
C GLY A 12 -19.60 16.53 14.32
N LEU A 13 -18.37 16.41 14.85
CA LEU A 13 -17.27 15.66 14.22
C LEU A 13 -17.79 14.29 13.75
N VAL A 14 -17.83 14.05 12.45
CA VAL A 14 -17.87 12.68 11.94
C VAL A 14 -16.45 12.16 12.04
N ALA A 15 -16.15 11.51 13.17
CA ALA A 15 -15.00 10.63 13.25
C ALA A 15 -15.22 9.50 12.24
N VAL A 16 -14.42 9.48 11.18
CA VAL A 16 -14.26 8.27 10.37
C VAL A 16 -13.68 7.21 11.31
N ALA A 17 -14.54 6.28 11.71
CA ALA A 17 -14.10 5.05 12.33
C ALA A 17 -13.34 4.25 11.28
N SER A 18 -12.02 4.38 11.27
CA SER A 18 -11.14 3.37 10.70
C SER A 18 -11.42 2.08 11.46
N GLY A 19 -12.01 1.09 10.79
CA GLY A 19 -12.26 -0.22 11.37
C GLY A 19 -10.96 -0.79 11.93
N ALA A 20 -10.85 -0.79 13.26
CA ALA A 20 -9.85 -1.55 13.98
C ALA A 20 -10.17 -3.04 13.79
N ALA A 21 -9.43 -3.69 12.90
CA ALA A 21 -9.29 -5.14 12.95
C ALA A 21 -8.34 -5.47 14.12
N ALA A 22 -8.77 -6.41 14.96
CA ALA A 22 -8.15 -6.79 16.23
C ALA A 22 -6.65 -7.12 16.13
N PRO A 23 -5.82 -6.79 17.14
CA PRO A 23 -4.49 -7.36 17.27
C PRO A 23 -4.65 -8.81 17.73
N THR A 24 -4.62 -9.74 16.79
CA THR A 24 -4.31 -11.14 17.09
C THR A 24 -2.79 -11.25 17.05
N GLU A 25 -2.22 -11.67 18.17
CA GLU A 25 -0.81 -12.01 18.29
C GLU A 25 -0.43 -13.15 17.32
N GLU A 26 0.82 -13.10 16.84
CA GLU A 26 1.58 -14.10 16.06
C GLU A 26 1.46 -14.11 14.51
N PRO A 27 2.57 -14.35 13.78
CA PRO A 27 3.98 -14.04 14.05
C PRO A 27 4.51 -12.96 13.09
N ASP A 28 5.65 -12.37 13.45
CA ASP A 28 6.60 -11.76 12.52
C ASP A 28 6.72 -12.67 11.28
N ILE A 29 6.08 -12.28 10.17
CA ILE A 29 6.42 -12.88 8.88
C ILE A 29 7.70 -12.18 8.48
N VAL A 30 8.79 -12.75 8.99
CA VAL A 30 10.15 -12.55 8.54
C VAL A 30 10.11 -12.52 7.02
N GLU A 31 10.43 -11.34 6.49
CA GLU A 31 10.86 -11.10 5.12
C GLU A 31 11.72 -12.30 4.71
N GLU A 32 11.24 -13.11 3.77
CA GLU A 32 11.95 -14.30 3.29
C GLU A 32 13.24 -13.83 2.60
N SER A 33 14.26 -13.68 3.44
CA SER A 33 15.65 -13.47 3.09
C SER A 33 16.17 -14.72 2.39
N THR A 34 15.84 -14.86 1.11
CA THR A 34 16.47 -15.82 0.22
C THR A 34 17.61 -15.14 -0.52
N GLY A 35 18.74 -15.02 0.16
CA GLY A 35 20.00 -14.68 -0.52
C GLY A 35 21.12 -14.33 0.43
N PRO A 36 22.12 -15.21 0.65
CA PRO A 36 23.36 -14.78 1.27
C PRO A 36 24.12 -13.89 0.27
N LEU A 37 24.85 -12.90 0.80
CA LEU A 37 25.88 -12.12 0.11
C LEU A 37 25.35 -11.00 -0.80
N ASN A 38 25.26 -9.80 -0.27
CA ASN A 38 26.08 -8.65 -0.69
C ASN A 38 25.61 -7.41 0.06
N ALA A 39 26.54 -6.57 0.50
CA ALA A 39 26.30 -5.26 1.10
C ALA A 39 25.73 -4.26 0.05
N ARG A 40 24.57 -4.58 -0.52
CA ARG A 40 23.76 -3.72 -1.38
C ARG A 40 22.66 -3.16 -0.48
N GLN A 41 22.33 -1.87 -0.61
CA GLN A 41 21.21 -1.30 0.15
C GLN A 41 19.99 -2.21 0.01
N ALA A 42 19.31 -2.50 1.13
CA ALA A 42 18.13 -3.35 1.14
C ALA A 42 17.13 -2.84 0.08
N ASP A 43 16.70 -3.74 -0.80
CA ASP A 43 15.69 -3.46 -1.81
C ASP A 43 14.38 -3.11 -1.08
N ILE A 44 13.73 -2.00 -1.46
CA ILE A 44 12.43 -1.68 -0.86
C ILE A 44 11.35 -2.46 -1.59
N THR A 45 10.62 -3.28 -0.86
CA THR A 45 9.41 -3.93 -1.37
C THR A 45 8.14 -3.27 -0.83
N TRP A 46 7.12 -3.10 -1.67
CA TRP A 46 5.79 -2.65 -1.26
C TRP A 46 4.71 -3.21 -2.19
N GLN A 47 3.48 -3.33 -1.68
CA GLN A 47 2.32 -3.66 -2.52
C GLN A 47 1.78 -2.41 -3.20
N ALA A 48 1.50 -2.51 -4.50
CA ALA A 48 0.86 -1.44 -5.25
C ALA A 48 -0.54 -1.13 -4.68
N THR A 49 -0.86 0.15 -4.66
CA THR A 49 -2.14 0.69 -4.22
C THR A 49 -3.25 0.21 -5.14
N GLY A 50 -4.25 -0.44 -4.57
CA GLY A 50 -5.37 -1.01 -5.30
C GLY A 50 -5.67 -2.47 -4.95
N GLY A 51 -4.80 -3.13 -4.18
CA GLY A 51 -5.06 -4.46 -3.60
C GLY A 51 -5.24 -5.56 -4.64
N CYS A 52 -6.14 -6.50 -4.35
CA CYS A 52 -6.44 -7.59 -5.26
C CYS A 52 -7.15 -7.09 -6.53
N LYS A 53 -6.64 -7.44 -7.71
CA LYS A 53 -7.27 -7.19 -9.02
C LYS A 53 -7.00 -8.32 -10.00
N THR A 54 -7.83 -8.41 -11.02
CA THR A 54 -7.70 -9.38 -12.11
C THR A 54 -6.87 -8.85 -13.28
N ASP A 55 -6.64 -7.54 -13.36
CA ASP A 55 -6.05 -6.84 -14.51
C ASP A 55 -4.62 -6.32 -14.28
N TRP A 56 -3.85 -6.97 -13.39
CA TRP A 56 -2.49 -6.53 -13.07
C TRP A 56 -1.46 -6.73 -14.18
N ALA A 57 -1.70 -7.63 -15.14
CA ALA A 57 -0.75 -8.03 -16.19
C ALA A 57 -0.07 -6.84 -16.91
N ASN A 58 -0.83 -5.80 -17.26
CA ASN A 58 -0.32 -4.61 -17.95
C ASN A 58 -0.22 -3.36 -17.07
N ARG A 59 -0.69 -3.43 -15.82
CA ARG A 59 -0.81 -2.26 -14.92
C ARG A 59 0.20 -2.28 -13.79
N CYS A 60 0.64 -3.45 -13.38
CA CYS A 60 1.48 -3.64 -12.20
C CYS A 60 2.78 -2.83 -12.30
N ASN A 61 3.51 -2.93 -13.41
CA ASN A 61 4.75 -2.18 -13.59
C ASN A 61 4.54 -0.66 -13.60
N ALA A 62 3.51 -0.18 -14.32
CA ALA A 62 3.20 1.25 -14.40
C ALA A 62 2.81 1.82 -13.03
N ALA A 63 2.02 1.07 -12.24
CA ALA A 63 1.67 1.42 -10.88
C ALA A 63 2.91 1.50 -9.98
N CYS A 64 3.79 0.49 -10.01
CA CYS A 64 5.02 0.51 -9.24
C CYS A 64 5.91 1.72 -9.54
N ARG A 65 6.07 2.06 -10.83
CA ARG A 65 6.87 3.22 -11.24
C ARG A 65 6.23 4.54 -10.80
N GLY A 66 4.91 4.68 -10.99
CA GLY A 66 4.17 5.86 -10.58
C GLY A 66 4.23 6.07 -9.05
N GLU A 67 4.10 4.99 -8.28
CA GLU A 67 4.17 5.05 -6.82
C GLU A 67 5.58 5.30 -6.30
N ALA A 68 6.60 4.67 -6.88
CA ALA A 68 7.98 4.94 -6.48
C ALA A 68 8.31 6.42 -6.64
N SER A 69 7.89 7.03 -7.75
CA SER A 69 8.05 8.47 -7.97
C SER A 69 7.26 9.32 -6.97
N GLN A 70 6.02 8.95 -6.65
CA GLN A 70 5.18 9.67 -5.69
C GLN A 70 5.71 9.57 -4.25
N ARG A 71 6.29 8.42 -3.89
CA ARG A 71 6.89 8.17 -2.57
C ARG A 71 8.31 8.74 -2.46
N GLY A 72 8.87 9.27 -3.55
CA GLY A 72 10.24 9.81 -3.58
C GLY A 72 11.33 8.75 -3.45
N TYR A 73 11.05 7.50 -3.85
CA TYR A 73 12.05 6.45 -3.81
C TYR A 73 13.09 6.66 -4.91
N SER A 74 14.35 6.82 -4.52
CA SER A 74 15.48 6.74 -5.44
C SER A 74 15.81 5.27 -5.69
N CYS A 75 15.35 4.75 -6.84
CA CYS A 75 15.56 3.36 -7.27
C CYS A 75 16.50 3.34 -8.47
N ALA A 76 17.54 2.50 -8.43
CA ALA A 76 18.32 2.15 -9.61
C ALA A 76 17.47 1.37 -10.64
N SER A 77 16.58 0.50 -10.16
CA SER A 77 15.62 -0.23 -11.00
C SER A 77 14.34 -0.56 -10.24
N ILE A 78 13.22 -0.65 -10.97
CA ILE A 78 11.93 -1.04 -10.41
C ILE A 78 11.50 -2.36 -11.04
N LYS A 79 11.32 -3.37 -10.20
CA LYS A 79 10.75 -4.67 -10.56
C LYS A 79 9.31 -4.75 -10.05
N SER A 80 8.50 -5.52 -10.76
CA SER A 80 7.09 -5.73 -10.44
C SER A 80 6.78 -7.21 -10.58
N ARG A 81 6.14 -7.80 -9.57
CA ARG A 81 5.72 -9.20 -9.54
C ARG A 81 4.22 -9.26 -9.29
N ILE A 82 3.53 -10.09 -10.07
CA ILE A 82 2.11 -10.37 -9.83
C ILE A 82 2.05 -11.61 -8.94
N TRP A 83 1.46 -11.47 -7.78
CA TRP A 83 1.36 -12.52 -6.77
C TRP A 83 -0.10 -12.79 -6.43
N ARG A 84 -0.46 -14.02 -6.09
CA ARG A 84 -1.88 -14.41 -5.88
C ARG A 84 -2.24 -14.71 -4.43
N GLN A 85 -1.29 -14.68 -3.50
CA GLN A 85 -1.63 -14.96 -2.10
C GLN A 85 -2.55 -13.86 -1.56
N SER A 86 -3.50 -14.28 -0.72
CA SER A 86 -4.47 -13.42 -0.03
C SER A 86 -5.56 -12.79 -0.91
N CYS A 87 -5.72 -13.26 -2.16
CA CYS A 87 -6.79 -12.81 -3.06
C CYS A 87 -7.80 -13.92 -3.38
N VAL A 88 -9.05 -13.51 -3.66
CA VAL A 88 -10.09 -14.39 -4.20
C VAL A 88 -9.68 -14.99 -5.56
N PHE A 89 -10.26 -16.14 -5.91
CA PHE A 89 -9.88 -16.90 -7.10
C PHE A 89 -9.88 -16.04 -8.38
N GLY A 90 -8.77 -16.07 -9.11
CA GLY A 90 -8.56 -15.29 -10.34
C GLY A 90 -8.04 -13.87 -10.11
N TRP A 91 -7.98 -13.41 -8.85
CA TRP A 91 -7.43 -12.11 -8.49
C TRP A 91 -5.97 -12.27 -8.04
N SER A 92 -5.24 -11.17 -8.13
CA SER A 92 -3.83 -11.08 -7.79
C SER A 92 -3.53 -9.74 -7.16
N VAL A 93 -2.45 -9.65 -6.40
CA VAL A 93 -1.82 -8.41 -5.98
C VAL A 93 -0.62 -8.12 -6.87
N CYS A 94 -0.18 -6.87 -6.84
CA CYS A 94 1.04 -6.44 -7.49
C CYS A 94 2.06 -6.04 -6.42
N ASP A 95 3.14 -6.81 -6.32
CA ASP A 95 4.30 -6.50 -5.50
C ASP A 95 5.32 -5.71 -6.32
N CYS A 96 5.77 -4.61 -5.75
CA CYS A 96 6.77 -3.72 -6.30
C CYS A 96 8.07 -3.88 -5.53
N THR A 97 9.19 -3.86 -6.24
CA THR A 97 10.53 -3.89 -5.64
C THR A 97 11.38 -2.78 -6.25
N CYS A 98 11.88 -1.88 -5.41
CA CYS A 98 12.84 -0.84 -5.74
C CYS A 98 14.23 -1.36 -5.38
N VAL A 99 15.02 -1.60 -6.43
CA VAL A 99 16.44 -1.93 -6.29
C VAL A 99 17.21 -0.63 -6.16
N ARG A 100 18.07 -0.52 -5.15
CA ARG A 100 18.89 0.67 -4.88
C ARG A 100 20.35 0.48 -5.24
#